data_AF-A0A942MNN0-F1
#
_entry.id   AF-A0A942MNN0-F1
#
_cell.length_a   1.000
_cell.length_b   1.000
_cell.length_c   1.000
_cell.angle_alpha   90.00
_cell.angle_beta   90.00
_cell.angle_gamma   90.00
#
_symmetry.space_group_name_H-M   'P 1'
#
loop_
_entity.id
_entity.type
_entity.pdbx_description
1 polymer ?
#
loop_
_entity_poly.entity_id
_entity_poly.type
_entity_poly.pdbx_seq_one_letter_code
_entity_poly.pdbx_strand_id
1 'polypeptide(L)'
;MTGFTEQIKRLYEQASAQATRWKEVVDEFNRRFKVPFEVKIANKANYLLKDEVPSLYFTYTRGKDTANEISVDYGKDELMPALSMGERRAMYLLYILFDLERIKTLAITGVDKYLVIADDIADSFDYKNKYAIIEYLNDLSQIPNIELLVLTHNFDFFRTIMSRLNVARENCYIVQKNDDDTLSMSQFKYRNDFFNKVIINSIKNGEIGSDSKKKYLISSIPFYRNLCEYMLREDEYLKLTCFLHLKSAPLDTKTLKLSDLWGIIAPSFGLNAFNIVHDELYIDALKRNAAVVSAYHGDEVFLENKILISMAIRLETEMFLESVLLANGHTNFESTSVQTREWSTLAKPYLSFKQKEIIDSVNLMTPESIHLNSFMYEPIIDMSDWMLKVLYTDTLALPTHV
;
A
#
# COMPACT_ATOMS: atom_id res chain seq x y z
N MET A 1 18.48 -62.45 -12.07
CA MET A 1 19.16 -61.64 -11.03
C MET A 1 19.63 -60.27 -11.54
N THR A 2 19.82 -60.07 -12.86
CA THR A 2 20.29 -58.80 -13.44
C THR A 2 19.27 -57.65 -13.40
N GLY A 3 17.97 -57.93 -13.49
CA GLY A 3 16.91 -56.89 -13.46
C GLY A 3 16.77 -56.15 -12.11
N PHE A 4 17.01 -56.82 -10.99
CA PHE A 4 16.93 -56.19 -9.66
C PHE A 4 18.09 -55.20 -9.42
N THR A 5 19.28 -55.49 -9.93
CA THR A 5 20.45 -54.61 -9.79
C THR A 5 20.30 -53.33 -10.61
N GLU A 6 19.71 -53.41 -11.80
CA GLU A 6 19.39 -52.25 -12.65
C GLU A 6 18.30 -51.37 -12.03
N GLN A 7 17.28 -51.99 -11.43
CA GLN A 7 16.19 -51.29 -10.77
C GLN A 7 16.65 -50.56 -9.50
N ILE A 8 17.52 -51.20 -8.70
CA ILE A 8 18.18 -50.58 -7.54
C ILE A 8 19.07 -49.42 -7.99
N LYS A 9 19.84 -49.58 -9.08
CA LYS A 9 20.69 -48.51 -9.61
C LYS A 9 19.87 -47.28 -10.05
N ARG A 10 18.76 -47.49 -10.76
CA ARG A 10 17.83 -46.41 -11.13
C ARG A 10 17.22 -45.72 -9.91
N LEU A 11 16.83 -46.47 -8.88
CA LEU A 11 16.34 -45.90 -7.63
C LEU A 11 17.40 -45.04 -6.94
N TYR A 12 18.66 -45.50 -6.87
CA TYR A 12 19.78 -44.70 -6.34
C TYR A 12 20.04 -43.42 -7.15
N GLU A 13 19.96 -43.50 -8.48
CA GLU A 13 20.16 -42.33 -9.36
C GLU A 13 19.04 -41.30 -9.19
N GLN A 14 17.76 -41.72 -9.20
CA GLN A 14 16.61 -40.85 -8.95
C GLN A 14 16.70 -40.15 -7.60
N ALA A 15 17.07 -40.92 -6.59
CA ALA A 15 17.13 -40.45 -5.23
C ALA A 15 18.33 -39.51 -4.96
N SER A 16 19.45 -39.74 -5.64
CA SER A 16 20.60 -38.81 -5.65
C SER A 16 20.24 -37.47 -6.31
N ALA A 17 19.50 -37.51 -7.42
CA ALA A 17 19.01 -36.30 -8.09
C ALA A 17 18.05 -35.52 -7.18
N GLN A 18 17.14 -36.20 -6.50
CA GLN A 18 16.20 -35.61 -5.54
C GLN A 18 16.92 -34.97 -4.34
N ALA A 19 17.94 -35.62 -3.78
CA ALA A 19 18.74 -35.06 -2.69
C ALA A 19 19.53 -33.81 -3.11
N THR A 20 20.07 -33.80 -4.33
CA THR A 20 20.79 -32.64 -4.89
C THR A 20 19.86 -31.44 -5.02
N ARG A 21 18.65 -31.66 -5.54
CA ARG A 21 17.61 -30.65 -5.66
C ARG A 21 17.20 -30.04 -4.33
N TRP A 22 16.95 -30.86 -3.32
CA TRP A 22 16.60 -30.36 -1.98
C TRP A 22 17.71 -29.50 -1.39
N LYS A 23 18.97 -29.87 -1.64
CA LYS A 23 20.11 -29.07 -1.22
C LYS A 23 20.12 -27.71 -1.92
N GLU A 24 19.88 -27.66 -3.22
CA GLU A 24 19.81 -26.39 -3.97
C GLU A 24 18.73 -25.45 -3.42
N VAL A 25 17.54 -25.97 -3.08
CA VAL A 25 16.47 -25.16 -2.46
C VAL A 25 16.89 -24.61 -1.10
N VAL A 26 17.54 -25.42 -0.27
CA VAL A 26 18.04 -25.00 1.06
C VAL A 26 19.15 -23.96 0.92
N ASP A 27 20.10 -24.18 0.03
CA ASP A 27 21.21 -23.26 -0.24
C ASP A 27 20.66 -21.92 -0.76
N GLU A 28 19.65 -21.95 -1.63
CA GLU A 28 19.00 -20.76 -2.16
C GLU A 28 18.16 -20.02 -1.11
N PHE A 29 17.46 -20.76 -0.24
CA PHE A 29 16.76 -20.18 0.90
C PHE A 29 17.73 -19.48 1.83
N ASN A 30 18.81 -20.14 2.27
CA ASN A 30 19.82 -19.56 3.16
C ASN A 30 20.52 -18.35 2.52
N ARG A 31 20.66 -18.32 1.19
CA ARG A 31 21.24 -17.20 0.45
C ARG A 31 20.29 -15.99 0.43
N ARG A 32 19.02 -16.21 0.05
CA ARG A 32 18.03 -15.15 -0.19
C ARG A 32 17.35 -14.64 1.09
N PHE A 33 16.95 -15.54 1.99
CA PHE A 33 16.28 -15.18 3.23
C PHE A 33 17.28 -14.77 4.30
N LYS A 34 16.91 -13.77 5.10
CA LYS A 34 17.67 -13.31 6.25
C LYS A 34 16.87 -13.65 7.50
N VAL A 35 17.20 -14.81 8.07
CA VAL A 35 16.62 -15.38 9.29
C VAL A 35 17.76 -15.71 10.27
N PRO A 36 17.51 -15.80 11.59
CA PRO A 36 18.58 -15.96 12.58
C PRO A 36 19.08 -17.42 12.71
N PHE A 37 18.71 -18.28 11.77
CA PHE A 37 19.10 -19.68 11.72
C PHE A 37 19.53 -20.07 10.31
N GLU A 38 20.45 -21.02 10.22
CA GLU A 38 20.82 -21.69 8.98
C GLU A 38 20.01 -22.98 8.86
N VAL A 39 19.36 -23.18 7.72
CA VAL A 39 18.61 -24.41 7.43
C VAL A 39 19.58 -25.49 6.95
N LYS A 40 19.47 -26.69 7.50
CA LYS A 40 20.24 -27.88 7.07
C LYS A 40 19.34 -29.10 6.93
N ILE A 41 19.78 -30.05 6.10
CA ILE A 41 19.06 -31.30 5.83
C ILE A 41 19.61 -32.42 6.73
N ALA A 42 18.76 -33.01 7.56
CA ALA A 42 19.11 -34.13 8.43
C ALA A 42 19.16 -35.45 7.63
N ASN A 43 20.40 -35.88 7.34
CA ASN A 43 20.80 -37.23 6.87
C ASN A 43 20.47 -37.59 5.41
N LYS A 44 21.46 -38.09 4.66
CA LYS A 44 21.40 -38.32 3.20
C LYS A 44 20.95 -39.74 2.78
N ALA A 45 20.81 -40.67 3.73
CA ALA A 45 20.78 -42.11 3.43
C ALA A 45 19.40 -42.80 3.45
N ASN A 46 18.41 -42.29 4.21
CA ASN A 46 17.11 -42.96 4.37
C ASN A 46 15.96 -42.38 3.53
N TYR A 47 16.19 -41.27 2.81
CA TYR A 47 15.15 -40.56 2.05
C TYR A 47 15.00 -41.03 0.60
N LEU A 48 15.78 -42.03 0.19
CA LEU A 48 15.96 -42.37 -1.21
C LEU A 48 14.74 -43.06 -1.87
N LEU A 49 13.63 -43.25 -1.17
CA LEU A 49 12.58 -44.22 -1.56
C LEU A 49 11.14 -43.72 -1.45
N LYS A 50 10.87 -42.52 -0.92
CA LYS A 50 9.53 -41.94 -0.85
C LYS A 50 9.65 -40.46 -1.11
N ASP A 51 8.77 -39.89 -1.94
CA ASP A 51 8.69 -38.45 -2.25
C ASP A 51 8.31 -37.57 -1.04
N GLU A 52 8.92 -37.80 0.12
CA GLU A 52 8.70 -37.09 1.37
C GLU A 52 9.69 -35.93 1.50
N VAL A 53 9.22 -34.80 2.05
CA VAL A 53 10.03 -33.62 2.34
C VAL A 53 11.17 -34.02 3.30
N PRO A 54 12.42 -33.60 3.06
CA PRO A 54 13.54 -33.95 3.93
C PRO A 54 13.28 -33.47 5.38
N SER A 55 13.73 -34.24 6.37
CA SER A 55 13.75 -33.72 7.74
C SER A 55 14.80 -32.60 7.81
N LEU A 56 14.37 -31.44 8.30
CA LEU A 56 15.21 -30.27 8.43
C LEU A 56 15.64 -30.10 9.88
N TYR A 57 16.85 -29.62 10.07
CA TYR A 57 17.31 -29.10 11.35
C TYR A 57 17.87 -27.70 11.14
N PHE A 58 17.89 -26.92 12.20
CA PHE A 58 18.14 -25.49 12.13
C PHE A 58 19.29 -25.14 13.07
N THR A 59 20.39 -24.63 12.52
CA THR A 59 21.51 -24.14 13.32
C THR A 59 21.24 -22.67 13.67
N TYR A 60 20.98 -22.37 14.93
CA TYR A 60 20.84 -21.00 15.42
C TYR A 60 22.18 -20.49 15.95
N THR A 61 22.68 -19.37 15.41
CA THR A 61 23.96 -18.79 15.81
C THR A 61 23.75 -17.44 16.51
N ARG A 62 24.13 -17.34 17.77
CA ARG A 62 24.11 -16.10 18.55
C ARG A 62 25.50 -15.47 18.60
N GLY A 63 25.58 -14.16 18.41
CA GLY A 63 26.86 -13.42 18.50
C GLY A 63 27.80 -13.71 17.33
N LYS A 64 27.24 -13.87 16.12
CA LYS A 64 28.00 -14.09 14.89
C LYS A 64 29.11 -13.03 14.76
N ASP A 65 30.32 -13.48 14.44
CA ASP A 65 31.53 -12.64 14.33
C ASP A 65 31.99 -11.99 15.67
N THR A 66 31.60 -12.55 16.82
CA THR A 66 32.07 -12.13 18.15
C THR A 66 32.78 -13.27 18.89
N ALA A 67 33.58 -12.94 19.90
CA ALA A 67 34.30 -13.93 20.72
C ALA A 67 33.40 -14.93 21.48
N ASN A 68 32.09 -14.67 21.55
CA ASN A 68 31.10 -15.50 22.24
C ASN A 68 30.11 -16.15 21.25
N GLU A 69 30.55 -16.49 20.03
CA GLU A 69 29.72 -17.17 19.05
C GLU A 69 29.29 -18.56 19.58
N ILE A 70 27.98 -18.77 19.69
CA ILE A 70 27.40 -20.06 20.09
C ILE A 70 26.42 -20.49 18.99
N SER A 71 26.67 -21.68 18.42
CA SER A 71 25.79 -22.32 17.45
C SER A 71 25.15 -23.57 18.05
N VAL A 72 23.83 -23.68 17.99
CA VAL A 72 23.07 -24.83 18.50
C VAL A 72 22.11 -25.31 17.42
N ASP A 73 22.04 -26.63 17.24
CA ASP A 73 21.10 -27.27 16.32
C ASP A 73 19.79 -27.57 17.02
N TYR A 74 18.68 -27.18 16.40
CA TYR A 74 17.32 -27.41 16.89
C TYR A 74 16.49 -28.17 15.86
N GLY A 75 15.60 -29.03 16.34
CA GLY A 75 14.50 -29.55 15.53
C GLY A 75 13.45 -28.47 15.26
N LYS A 76 12.55 -28.71 14.29
CA LYS A 76 11.42 -27.80 13.99
C LYS A 76 10.62 -27.46 15.24
N ASP A 77 10.15 -28.46 15.96
CA ASP A 77 9.23 -28.26 17.10
C ASP A 77 9.92 -27.58 18.30
N GLU A 78 11.23 -27.73 18.41
CA GLU A 78 12.05 -27.09 19.44
C GLU A 78 12.33 -25.62 19.14
N LEU A 79 12.51 -25.27 17.87
CA LEU A 79 12.81 -23.90 17.44
C LEU A 79 11.54 -23.03 17.38
N MET A 80 10.41 -23.58 16.93
CA MET A 80 9.15 -22.85 16.70
C MET A 80 8.71 -21.93 17.87
N PRO A 81 8.77 -22.34 19.15
CA PRO A 81 8.39 -21.49 20.27
C PRO A 81 9.25 -20.22 20.41
N ALA A 82 10.54 -20.30 20.05
CA ALA A 82 11.51 -19.21 20.19
C ALA A 82 11.49 -18.20 19.03
N LEU A 83 10.87 -18.56 17.90
CA LEU A 83 10.80 -17.70 16.71
C LEU A 83 9.72 -16.62 16.83
N SER A 84 10.04 -15.43 16.33
CA SER A 84 9.07 -14.37 16.04
C SER A 84 8.08 -14.79 14.95
N MET A 85 6.97 -14.05 14.82
CA MET A 85 5.96 -14.34 13.79
C MET A 85 6.52 -14.31 12.36
N GLY A 86 7.43 -13.38 12.05
CA GLY A 86 8.06 -13.29 10.73
C GLY A 86 8.97 -14.49 10.43
N GLU A 87 9.72 -14.95 11.42
CA GLU A 87 10.61 -16.12 11.29
C GLU A 87 9.83 -17.43 11.14
N ARG A 88 8.72 -17.58 11.89
CA ARG A 88 7.80 -18.73 11.73
C ARG A 88 7.22 -18.78 10.31
N ARG A 89 6.87 -17.62 9.73
CA ARG A 89 6.38 -17.54 8.35
C ARG A 89 7.48 -17.81 7.33
N ALA A 90 8.72 -17.35 7.54
CA ALA A 90 9.85 -17.71 6.69
C ALA A 90 10.10 -19.23 6.68
N MET A 91 9.97 -19.86 7.84
CA MET A 91 10.08 -21.31 7.97
C MET A 91 8.94 -22.05 7.26
N TYR A 92 7.69 -21.55 7.35
CA TYR A 92 6.57 -22.09 6.57
C TYR A 92 6.81 -21.94 5.06
N LEU A 93 7.34 -20.79 4.64
CA LEU A 93 7.63 -20.53 3.24
C LEU A 93 8.70 -21.47 2.68
N LEU A 94 9.70 -21.88 3.46
CA LEU A 94 10.67 -22.90 3.05
C LEU A 94 9.98 -24.21 2.63
N TYR A 95 8.96 -24.66 3.38
CA TYR A 95 8.19 -25.85 3.02
C TYR A 95 7.45 -25.65 1.69
N ILE A 96 6.85 -24.48 1.49
CA ILE A 96 6.20 -24.12 0.21
C ILE A 96 7.22 -24.11 -0.93
N LEU A 97 8.44 -23.60 -0.71
CA LEU A 97 9.49 -23.57 -1.72
C LEU A 97 9.88 -24.97 -2.19
N PHE A 98 9.87 -25.97 -1.31
CA PHE A 98 10.09 -27.36 -1.71
C PHE A 98 8.97 -27.87 -2.64
N ASP A 99 7.71 -27.59 -2.31
CA ASP A 99 6.58 -27.95 -3.16
C ASP A 99 6.59 -27.21 -4.50
N LEU A 100 6.93 -25.92 -4.50
CA LEU A 100 7.07 -25.12 -5.72
C LEU A 100 8.23 -25.60 -6.59
N GLU A 101 9.35 -25.97 -5.97
CA GLU A 101 10.45 -26.57 -6.73
C GLU A 101 9.95 -27.85 -7.38
N ARG A 102 9.22 -28.73 -6.65
CA ARG A 102 8.58 -29.96 -7.18
C ARG A 102 7.81 -29.67 -8.46
N ILE A 103 6.88 -28.71 -8.39
CA ILE A 103 6.04 -28.24 -9.49
C ILE A 103 6.90 -27.74 -10.66
N LYS A 104 7.94 -26.96 -10.40
CA LYS A 104 8.85 -26.45 -11.43
C LYS A 104 9.50 -27.55 -12.27
N THR A 105 10.00 -28.63 -11.67
CA THR A 105 10.55 -29.74 -12.50
C THR A 105 9.47 -30.44 -13.28
N LEU A 106 8.28 -30.65 -12.69
CA LEU A 106 7.17 -31.25 -13.43
C LEU A 106 6.74 -30.38 -14.62
N ALA A 107 6.72 -29.05 -14.46
CA ALA A 107 6.40 -28.11 -15.54
C ALA A 107 7.46 -28.08 -16.65
N ILE A 108 8.75 -28.18 -16.28
CA ILE A 108 9.87 -28.19 -17.24
C ILE A 108 9.94 -29.51 -18.02
N THR A 109 9.68 -30.64 -17.37
CA THR A 109 9.85 -31.98 -17.95
C THR A 109 8.57 -32.55 -18.54
N GLY A 110 7.42 -32.07 -18.08
CA GLY A 110 6.10 -32.51 -18.49
C GLY A 110 5.47 -31.61 -19.54
N VAL A 111 4.24 -31.96 -19.89
CA VAL A 111 3.39 -31.20 -20.82
C VAL A 111 2.26 -30.46 -20.08
N ASP A 112 2.11 -30.75 -18.79
CA ASP A 112 1.04 -30.22 -17.96
C ASP A 112 1.30 -28.76 -17.62
N LYS A 113 0.22 -27.98 -17.58
CA LYS A 113 0.22 -26.59 -17.15
C LYS A 113 -0.15 -26.49 -15.67
N TYR A 114 0.56 -25.64 -14.94
CA TYR A 114 0.40 -25.44 -13.52
C TYR A 114 0.04 -23.99 -13.23
N LEU A 115 -1.02 -23.78 -12.45
CA LEU A 115 -1.38 -22.46 -11.92
C LEU A 115 -0.91 -22.36 -10.48
N VAL A 116 -0.05 -21.38 -10.19
CA VAL A 116 0.38 -21.03 -8.84
C VAL A 116 -0.38 -19.78 -8.40
N ILE A 117 -1.12 -19.90 -7.29
CA ILE A 117 -1.85 -18.77 -6.70
C ILE A 117 -1.14 -18.36 -5.41
N ALA A 118 -0.60 -17.15 -5.40
CA ALA A 118 0.04 -16.53 -4.24
C ALA A 118 -0.94 -15.55 -3.59
N ASP A 119 -1.54 -15.95 -2.47
CA ASP A 119 -2.53 -15.16 -1.73
C ASP A 119 -1.91 -14.54 -0.47
N ASP A 120 -1.73 -13.22 -0.48
CA ASP A 120 -1.20 -12.39 0.63
C ASP A 120 0.08 -12.91 1.29
N ILE A 121 1.00 -13.45 0.48
CA ILE A 121 2.22 -14.10 0.95
C ILE A 121 3.25 -13.16 1.59
N ALA A 122 3.08 -11.84 1.49
CA ALA A 122 4.11 -10.86 1.86
C ALA A 122 3.82 -10.03 3.13
N ASP A 123 2.59 -10.06 3.63
CA ASP A 123 2.06 -8.99 4.51
C ASP A 123 2.83 -8.81 5.85
N SER A 124 3.45 -9.87 6.34
CA SER A 124 4.19 -9.88 7.62
C SER A 124 5.71 -9.95 7.51
N PHE A 125 6.25 -10.01 6.28
CA PHE A 125 7.68 -10.17 6.11
C PHE A 125 8.38 -8.83 6.27
N ASP A 126 9.57 -8.85 6.87
CA ASP A 126 10.44 -7.69 6.83
C ASP A 126 10.82 -7.38 5.37
N TYR A 127 11.25 -6.15 5.10
CA TYR A 127 11.58 -5.72 3.73
C TYR A 127 12.60 -6.66 3.05
N LYS A 128 13.58 -7.19 3.81
CA LYS A 128 14.59 -8.11 3.28
C LYS A 128 13.98 -9.41 2.76
N ASN A 129 13.09 -10.03 3.53
CA ASN A 129 12.44 -11.28 3.13
C ASN A 129 11.32 -11.06 2.09
N LYS A 130 10.68 -9.87 2.05
CA LYS A 130 9.76 -9.49 0.95
C LYS A 130 10.44 -9.57 -0.41
N TYR A 131 11.68 -9.07 -0.54
CA TYR A 131 12.42 -9.17 -1.81
C TYR A 131 12.80 -10.61 -2.18
N ALA A 132 13.13 -11.45 -1.20
CA ALA A 132 13.41 -12.86 -1.46
C ALA A 132 12.21 -13.56 -2.13
N ILE A 133 10.99 -13.28 -1.64
CA ILE A 133 9.74 -13.79 -2.21
C ILE A 133 9.55 -13.30 -3.65
N ILE A 134 9.76 -12.01 -3.91
CA ILE A 134 9.60 -11.42 -5.24
C ILE A 134 10.54 -12.08 -6.25
N GLU A 135 11.80 -12.33 -5.88
CA GLU A 135 12.75 -13.02 -6.74
C GLU A 135 12.32 -14.47 -7.01
N TYR A 136 11.77 -15.17 -6.01
CA TYR A 136 11.22 -16.52 -6.22
C TYR A 136 10.02 -16.53 -7.16
N LEU A 137 9.08 -15.60 -6.99
CA LEU A 137 7.96 -15.45 -7.91
C LEU A 137 8.41 -15.08 -9.33
N ASN A 138 9.46 -14.27 -9.44
CA ASN A 138 10.07 -13.94 -10.73
C ASN A 138 10.64 -15.19 -11.39
N ASP A 139 11.43 -15.99 -10.68
CA ASP A 139 11.98 -17.25 -11.21
C ASP A 139 10.85 -18.19 -11.68
N LEU A 140 9.76 -18.27 -10.92
CA LEU A 140 8.60 -19.08 -11.29
C LEU A 140 7.90 -18.57 -12.56
N SER A 141 7.76 -17.26 -12.69
CA SER A 141 7.11 -16.63 -13.84
C SER A 141 7.86 -16.83 -15.17
N GLN A 142 9.16 -17.15 -15.12
CA GLN A 142 9.98 -17.41 -16.31
C GLN A 142 9.90 -18.87 -16.79
N ILE A 143 9.28 -19.77 -16.01
CA ILE A 143 9.21 -21.19 -16.35
C ILE A 143 8.05 -21.43 -17.31
N PRO A 144 8.29 -22.05 -18.47
CA PRO A 144 7.23 -22.46 -19.37
C PRO A 144 6.22 -23.37 -18.65
N ASN A 145 4.94 -23.25 -18.98
CA ASN A 145 3.83 -24.02 -18.39
C ASN A 145 3.49 -23.67 -16.93
N ILE A 146 4.13 -22.67 -16.32
CA ILE A 146 3.68 -22.10 -15.04
C ILE A 146 2.98 -20.78 -15.29
N GLU A 147 1.73 -20.69 -14.86
CA GLU A 147 0.97 -19.44 -14.78
C GLU A 147 0.94 -18.99 -13.33
N LEU A 148 1.16 -17.69 -13.10
CA LEU A 148 1.21 -17.11 -11.75
C LEU A 148 0.08 -16.11 -11.57
N LEU A 149 -0.72 -16.30 -10.53
CA LEU A 149 -1.73 -15.35 -10.04
C LEU A 149 -1.31 -14.86 -8.65
N VAL A 150 -1.11 -13.55 -8.51
CA VAL A 150 -0.75 -12.94 -7.22
C VAL A 150 -1.93 -12.10 -6.74
N LEU A 151 -2.43 -12.41 -5.54
CA LEU A 151 -3.45 -11.66 -4.84
C LEU A 151 -2.79 -10.98 -3.64
N THR A 152 -2.95 -9.66 -3.54
CA THR A 152 -2.47 -8.95 -2.37
C THR A 152 -3.27 -7.69 -2.09
N HIS A 153 -3.41 -7.35 -0.81
CA HIS A 153 -3.89 -6.03 -0.40
C HIS A 153 -2.75 -5.01 -0.27
N ASN A 154 -1.48 -5.44 -0.18
CA ASN A 154 -0.34 -4.53 -0.03
C ASN A 154 0.04 -3.87 -1.37
N PHE A 155 -0.23 -2.58 -1.49
CA PHE A 155 -0.03 -1.82 -2.73
C PHE A 155 1.44 -1.71 -3.15
N ASP A 156 2.36 -1.60 -2.19
CA ASP A 156 3.80 -1.52 -2.47
C ASP A 156 4.36 -2.85 -2.97
N PHE A 157 3.93 -3.96 -2.38
CA PHE A 157 4.25 -5.28 -2.85
C PHE A 157 3.71 -5.49 -4.27
N PHE A 158 2.45 -5.12 -4.52
CA PHE A 158 1.82 -5.19 -5.83
C PHE A 158 2.61 -4.41 -6.90
N ARG A 159 2.96 -3.14 -6.63
CA ARG A 159 3.76 -2.31 -7.54
C ARG A 159 5.15 -2.88 -7.79
N THR A 160 5.78 -3.44 -6.75
CA THR A 160 7.12 -4.03 -6.88
C THR A 160 7.08 -5.28 -7.75
N ILE A 161 6.08 -6.16 -7.56
CA ILE A 161 5.84 -7.33 -8.41
C ILE A 161 5.61 -6.91 -9.87
N MET A 162 4.70 -5.96 -10.12
CA MET A 162 4.41 -5.46 -11.47
C MET A 162 5.68 -5.00 -12.20
N SER A 163 6.57 -4.30 -11.50
CA SER A 163 7.82 -3.78 -12.09
C SER A 163 8.89 -4.86 -12.24
N ARG A 164 9.10 -5.71 -11.23
CA ARG A 164 10.19 -6.70 -11.19
C ARG A 164 9.92 -7.87 -12.11
N LEU A 165 8.67 -8.35 -12.15
CA LEU A 165 8.23 -9.43 -13.06
C LEU A 165 7.86 -8.90 -14.45
N ASN A 166 7.95 -7.58 -14.68
CA ASN A 166 7.57 -6.91 -15.92
C ASN A 166 6.16 -7.29 -16.42
N VAL A 167 5.19 -7.32 -15.51
CA VAL A 167 3.81 -7.73 -15.80
C VAL A 167 3.16 -6.73 -16.76
N ALA A 168 2.48 -7.25 -17.79
CA ALA A 168 1.73 -6.44 -18.74
C ALA A 168 0.56 -5.74 -18.06
N ARG A 169 0.21 -4.53 -18.52
CA ARG A 169 -0.76 -3.67 -17.82
C ARG A 169 -2.16 -4.29 -17.81
N GLU A 170 -2.51 -4.97 -18.89
CA GLU A 170 -3.73 -5.76 -19.09
C GLU A 170 -3.88 -6.94 -18.11
N ASN A 171 -2.82 -7.28 -17.38
CA ASN A 171 -2.83 -8.36 -16.39
C ASN A 171 -2.78 -7.82 -14.94
N CYS A 172 -3.04 -6.53 -14.74
CA CYS A 172 -3.00 -5.89 -13.42
C CYS A 172 -4.35 -5.28 -13.09
N TYR A 173 -4.97 -5.77 -12.01
CA TYR A 173 -6.33 -5.42 -11.63
C TYR A 173 -6.40 -5.00 -10.16
N ILE A 174 -7.36 -4.15 -9.85
CA ILE A 174 -7.80 -3.85 -8.48
C ILE A 174 -9.24 -4.32 -8.34
N VAL A 175 -9.53 -4.94 -7.19
CA VAL A 175 -10.88 -5.39 -6.84
C VAL A 175 -11.36 -4.55 -5.66
N GLN A 176 -12.58 -4.04 -5.74
CA GLN A 176 -13.22 -3.33 -4.64
C GLN A 176 -14.62 -3.87 -4.36
N LYS A 177 -15.03 -3.70 -3.12
CA LYS A 177 -16.37 -4.03 -2.67
C LYS A 177 -17.25 -2.79 -2.75
N ASN A 178 -18.34 -2.91 -3.51
CA ASN A 178 -19.38 -1.90 -3.67
C ASN A 178 -20.30 -1.86 -2.45
N ASP A 179 -21.23 -0.90 -2.41
CA ASP A 179 -22.21 -0.71 -1.33
C ASP A 179 -23.27 -1.83 -1.28
N ASP A 180 -23.58 -2.44 -2.43
CA ASP A 180 -24.50 -3.57 -2.60
C ASP A 180 -23.85 -4.95 -2.36
N ASP A 181 -22.69 -4.98 -1.70
CA ASP A 181 -21.85 -6.17 -1.49
C ASP A 181 -21.29 -6.83 -2.76
N THR A 182 -21.46 -6.24 -3.95
CA THR A 182 -20.85 -6.76 -5.18
C THR A 182 -19.36 -6.42 -5.26
N LEU A 183 -18.62 -7.21 -6.06
CA LEU A 183 -17.20 -6.98 -6.33
C LEU A 183 -17.03 -6.40 -7.72
N SER A 184 -16.41 -5.21 -7.80
CA SER A 184 -16.00 -4.58 -9.05
C SER A 184 -14.51 -4.81 -9.28
N MET A 185 -14.15 -5.24 -10.48
CA MET A 185 -12.75 -5.42 -10.91
C MET A 185 -12.45 -4.43 -12.02
N SER A 186 -11.42 -3.60 -11.83
CA SER A 186 -10.97 -2.64 -12.84
C SER A 186 -9.47 -2.73 -13.06
N GLN A 187 -9.01 -2.31 -14.24
CA GLN A 187 -7.60 -2.34 -14.57
C GLN A 187 -6.84 -1.31 -13.73
N PHE A 188 -5.71 -1.72 -13.16
CA PHE A 188 -4.89 -0.86 -12.32
C PHE A 188 -4.17 0.24 -13.13
N LYS A 189 -4.44 1.51 -12.79
CA LYS A 189 -3.91 2.67 -13.52
C LYS A 189 -2.61 3.26 -12.94
N TYR A 190 -2.31 3.02 -11.68
CA TYR A 190 -1.25 3.71 -10.93
C TYR A 190 0.13 3.05 -11.11
N ARG A 191 0.56 2.86 -12.36
CA ARG A 191 1.89 2.32 -12.70
C ARG A 191 2.90 3.45 -12.95
N ASN A 192 4.17 3.21 -12.58
CA ASN A 192 5.27 4.16 -12.77
C ASN A 192 5.02 5.48 -12.02
N ASP A 193 5.82 6.50 -12.31
CA ASP A 193 5.71 7.86 -11.77
C ASP A 193 4.39 8.55 -12.19
N PHE A 194 3.29 8.14 -11.55
CA PHE A 194 1.93 8.65 -11.78
C PHE A 194 1.88 10.17 -11.62
N PHE A 195 2.60 10.68 -10.63
CA PHE A 195 2.64 12.11 -10.33
C PHE A 195 3.17 12.90 -11.53
N ASN A 196 4.35 12.56 -12.05
CA ASN A 196 4.89 13.28 -13.22
C ASN A 196 4.08 12.99 -14.48
N LYS A 197 3.69 11.72 -14.72
CA LYS A 197 3.07 11.32 -15.98
C LYS A 197 1.62 11.77 -16.13
N VAL A 198 0.87 11.87 -15.04
CA VAL A 198 -0.56 12.19 -15.05
C VAL A 198 -0.78 13.59 -14.47
N ILE A 199 -0.40 13.83 -13.22
CA ILE A 199 -0.68 15.11 -12.54
C ILE A 199 0.07 16.25 -13.22
N ILE A 200 1.41 16.21 -13.22
CA ILE A 200 2.24 17.30 -13.77
C ILE A 200 1.94 17.51 -15.25
N ASN A 201 1.88 16.45 -16.06
CA ASN A 201 1.55 16.59 -17.48
C ASN A 201 0.18 17.23 -17.73
N SER A 202 -0.80 17.00 -16.86
CA SER A 202 -2.15 17.58 -17.01
C SER A 202 -2.21 19.06 -16.65
N ILE A 203 -1.34 19.50 -15.74
CA ILE A 203 -1.40 20.88 -15.20
C ILE A 203 -0.28 21.79 -15.71
N LYS A 204 0.88 21.26 -16.14
CA LYS A 204 2.13 22.02 -16.40
C LYS A 204 2.00 23.23 -17.32
N ASN A 205 1.01 23.23 -18.21
CA ASN A 205 0.81 24.34 -19.14
C ASN A 205 0.11 25.56 -18.53
N GLY A 206 -0.36 25.48 -17.28
CA GLY A 206 -1.04 26.56 -16.57
C GLY A 206 -2.50 26.78 -16.98
N GLU A 207 -3.02 25.97 -17.91
CA GLU A 207 -4.41 26.07 -18.40
C GLU A 207 -5.35 25.19 -17.57
N ILE A 208 -5.73 25.65 -16.39
CA ILE A 208 -6.56 24.91 -15.42
C ILE A 208 -8.05 25.24 -15.60
N GLY A 209 -8.54 25.14 -16.84
CA GLY A 209 -9.91 25.54 -17.18
C GLY A 209 -10.98 24.50 -16.85
N SER A 210 -10.66 23.21 -16.98
CA SER A 210 -11.63 22.12 -16.75
C SER A 210 -11.60 21.59 -15.32
N ASP A 211 -12.75 21.13 -14.84
CA ASP A 211 -12.87 20.52 -13.50
C ASP A 211 -11.95 19.29 -13.35
N SER A 212 -11.72 18.52 -14.41
CA SER A 212 -10.73 17.42 -14.36
C SER A 212 -9.31 17.91 -14.05
N LYS A 213 -8.88 19.05 -14.60
CA LYS A 213 -7.55 19.62 -14.31
C LYS A 213 -7.51 20.24 -12.91
N LYS A 214 -8.59 20.89 -12.48
CA LYS A 214 -8.75 21.42 -11.12
C LYS A 214 -8.67 20.28 -10.10
N LYS A 215 -9.32 19.14 -10.37
CA LYS A 215 -9.21 17.93 -9.55
C LYS A 215 -7.76 17.46 -9.40
N TYR A 216 -7.00 17.38 -10.49
CA TYR A 216 -5.58 16.99 -10.42
C TYR A 216 -4.75 17.99 -9.62
N LEU A 217 -4.97 19.29 -9.80
CA LEU A 217 -4.31 20.33 -9.02
C LEU A 217 -4.66 20.21 -7.51
N ILE A 218 -5.94 20.14 -7.16
CA ILE A 218 -6.41 20.11 -5.77
C ILE A 218 -5.96 18.84 -5.05
N SER A 219 -6.13 17.66 -5.68
CA SER A 219 -5.71 16.39 -5.09
C SER A 219 -4.18 16.27 -4.92
N SER A 220 -3.40 17.13 -5.58
CA SER A 220 -1.93 17.17 -5.45
C SER A 220 -1.42 18.06 -4.32
N ILE A 221 -2.28 18.84 -3.66
CA ILE A 221 -1.89 19.75 -2.57
C ILE A 221 -1.16 19.03 -1.43
N PRO A 222 -1.62 17.86 -0.92
CA PRO A 222 -0.91 17.15 0.15
C PRO A 222 0.50 16.72 -0.24
N PHE A 223 0.67 16.30 -1.51
CA PHE A 223 1.96 15.94 -2.07
C PHE A 223 2.92 17.14 -2.07
N TYR A 224 2.49 18.29 -2.60
CA TYR A 224 3.32 19.49 -2.61
C TYR A 224 3.67 19.98 -1.21
N ARG A 225 2.71 19.93 -0.27
CA ARG A 225 2.93 20.30 1.13
C ARG A 225 4.04 19.45 1.74
N ASN A 226 4.00 18.14 1.56
CA ASN A 226 5.00 17.24 2.13
C ASN A 226 6.38 17.37 1.46
N LEU A 227 6.43 17.70 0.16
CA LEU A 227 7.71 18.09 -0.47
C LEU A 227 8.28 19.36 0.15
N CYS A 228 7.47 20.40 0.37
CA CYS A 228 7.93 21.62 1.04
C CYS A 228 8.45 21.33 2.46
N GLU A 229 7.79 20.43 3.20
CA GLU A 229 8.25 19.96 4.51
C GLU A 229 9.65 19.33 4.43
N TYR A 230 9.86 18.38 3.51
CA TYR A 230 11.17 17.74 3.32
C TYR A 230 12.25 18.66 2.76
N MET A 231 11.86 19.69 2.03
CA MET A 231 12.75 20.73 1.52
C MET A 231 13.03 21.84 2.55
N LEU A 232 12.50 21.72 3.78
CA LEU A 232 12.62 22.71 4.85
C LEU A 232 12.08 24.09 4.44
N ARG A 233 11.02 24.11 3.63
CA ARG A 233 10.32 25.30 3.15
C ARG A 233 9.09 25.56 4.00
N GLU A 234 9.32 26.09 5.19
CA GLU A 234 8.29 26.27 6.22
C GLU A 234 7.16 27.23 5.79
N ASP A 235 7.49 28.33 5.11
CA ASP A 235 6.49 29.31 4.65
C ASP A 235 5.52 28.69 3.63
N GLU A 236 6.04 28.01 2.60
CA GLU A 236 5.21 27.31 1.62
C GLU A 236 4.43 26.15 2.25
N TYR A 237 5.03 25.42 3.18
CA TYR A 237 4.34 24.38 3.94
C TYR A 237 3.13 24.93 4.72
N LEU A 238 3.31 26.04 5.44
CA LEU A 238 2.23 26.68 6.21
C LEU A 238 1.14 27.23 5.28
N LYS A 239 1.52 27.87 4.17
CA LYS A 239 0.56 28.34 3.15
C LYS A 239 -0.23 27.20 2.52
N LEU A 240 0.41 26.09 2.17
CA LEU A 240 -0.27 24.90 1.64
C LEU A 240 -1.16 24.23 2.71
N THR A 241 -0.81 24.35 3.99
CA THR A 241 -1.65 23.88 5.10
C THR A 241 -2.98 24.63 5.15
N CYS A 242 -3.01 25.94 4.82
CA CYS A 242 -4.27 26.71 4.71
C CYS A 242 -5.20 26.21 3.59
N PHE A 243 -4.71 25.46 2.60
CA PHE A 243 -5.56 24.82 1.61
C PHE A 243 -6.15 23.48 2.10
N LEU A 244 -5.56 22.87 3.13
CA LEU A 244 -6.01 21.58 3.67
C LEU A 244 -6.90 21.70 4.90
N HIS A 245 -6.75 22.80 5.63
CA HIS A 245 -7.41 23.06 6.90
C HIS A 245 -7.97 24.47 6.93
N LEU A 246 -9.07 24.66 7.64
CA LEU A 246 -9.69 25.96 7.87
C LEU A 246 -8.81 26.81 8.79
N LYS A 247 -8.14 27.82 8.23
CA LYS A 247 -7.22 28.72 8.92
C LYS A 247 -7.41 30.16 8.47
N SER A 248 -7.07 31.10 9.35
CA SER A 248 -7.01 32.54 9.05
C SER A 248 -5.58 33.05 8.84
N ALA A 249 -4.56 32.25 9.15
CA ALA A 249 -3.14 32.59 9.02
C ALA A 249 -2.31 31.36 8.60
N PRO A 250 -1.21 31.54 7.80
CA PRO A 250 -0.77 32.80 7.18
C PRO A 250 -1.70 33.30 6.05
N LEU A 251 -2.59 32.43 5.55
CA LEU A 251 -3.61 32.78 4.55
C LEU A 251 -5.00 32.39 5.08
N ASP A 252 -6.01 33.19 4.72
CA ASP A 252 -7.40 32.89 5.06
C ASP A 252 -8.01 31.91 4.04
N THR A 253 -8.22 30.68 4.49
CA THR A 253 -8.77 29.56 3.72
C THR A 253 -10.06 29.92 2.99
N LYS A 254 -10.92 30.76 3.59
CA LYS A 254 -12.23 31.15 3.02
C LYS A 254 -12.10 32.04 1.79
N THR A 255 -10.95 32.67 1.58
CA THR A 255 -10.71 33.64 0.49
C THR A 255 -9.70 33.17 -0.55
N LEU A 256 -9.06 32.03 -0.32
CA LEU A 256 -8.05 31.46 -1.23
C LEU A 256 -8.60 31.17 -2.62
N LYS A 257 -7.80 31.49 -3.64
CA LYS A 257 -8.06 31.18 -5.04
C LYS A 257 -7.11 30.11 -5.58
N LEU A 258 -7.46 29.56 -6.75
CA LEU A 258 -6.58 28.64 -7.47
C LEU A 258 -5.27 29.32 -7.91
N SER A 259 -5.28 30.61 -8.22
CA SER A 259 -4.08 31.39 -8.50
C SER A 259 -3.11 31.44 -7.33
N ASP A 260 -3.61 31.50 -6.09
CA ASP A 260 -2.78 31.55 -4.88
C ASP A 260 -2.04 30.23 -4.68
N LEU A 261 -2.75 29.11 -4.88
CA LEU A 261 -2.15 27.77 -4.89
C LEU A 261 -1.08 27.67 -5.98
N TRP A 262 -1.42 28.12 -7.20
CA TRP A 262 -0.49 28.09 -8.32
C TRP A 262 0.79 28.88 -8.04
N GLY A 263 0.67 30.05 -7.41
CA GLY A 263 1.79 30.90 -7.04
C GLY A 263 2.77 30.23 -6.08
N ILE A 264 2.30 29.30 -5.23
CA ILE A 264 3.15 28.53 -4.31
C ILE A 264 3.86 27.38 -5.05
N ILE A 265 3.15 26.68 -5.93
CA ILE A 265 3.69 25.46 -6.56
C ILE A 265 4.54 25.75 -7.81
N ALA A 266 4.13 26.67 -8.68
CA ALA A 266 4.75 26.84 -10.00
C ALA A 266 6.25 27.15 -9.96
N PRO A 267 6.74 28.03 -9.05
CA PRO A 267 8.17 28.34 -8.97
C PRO A 267 9.04 27.13 -8.66
N SER A 268 8.51 26.17 -7.89
CA SER A 268 9.26 25.02 -7.38
C SER A 268 9.38 23.87 -8.38
N PHE A 269 8.46 23.81 -9.36
CA PHE A 269 8.33 22.68 -10.28
C PHE A 269 8.46 23.06 -11.77
N GLY A 270 8.86 24.30 -12.07
CA GLY A 270 9.05 24.77 -13.44
C GLY A 270 7.77 24.76 -14.27
N LEU A 271 6.62 25.08 -13.64
CA LEU A 271 5.33 25.14 -14.33
C LEU A 271 5.17 26.47 -15.06
N ASN A 272 4.37 26.49 -16.12
CA ASN A 272 4.07 27.72 -16.86
C ASN A 272 3.24 28.71 -16.01
N ALA A 273 3.14 29.95 -16.49
CA ALA A 273 2.29 30.96 -15.88
C ALA A 273 0.82 30.49 -15.80
N PHE A 274 0.14 30.83 -14.71
CA PHE A 274 -1.27 30.50 -14.52
C PHE A 274 -2.16 31.26 -15.51
N ASN A 275 -3.10 30.57 -16.14
CA ASN A 275 -4.15 31.23 -16.89
C ASN A 275 -5.28 31.68 -15.95
N ILE A 276 -5.33 32.98 -15.67
CA ILE A 276 -6.29 33.57 -14.71
C ILE A 276 -7.74 33.60 -15.19
N VAL A 277 -8.02 33.28 -16.47
CA VAL A 277 -9.38 33.31 -17.04
C VAL A 277 -10.35 32.39 -16.29
N HIS A 278 -9.85 31.30 -15.73
CA HIS A 278 -10.64 30.31 -15.01
C HIS A 278 -10.34 30.27 -13.51
N ASP A 279 -9.77 31.35 -12.98
CA ASP A 279 -9.52 31.51 -11.56
C ASP A 279 -10.83 31.64 -10.78
N GLU A 280 -10.90 30.97 -9.65
CA GLU A 280 -12.07 30.94 -8.77
C GLU A 280 -11.64 30.63 -7.34
N LEU A 281 -12.59 30.71 -6.40
CA LEU A 281 -12.34 30.32 -5.02
C LEU A 281 -12.01 28.83 -4.95
N TYR A 282 -10.93 28.52 -4.25
CA TYR A 282 -10.47 27.16 -4.04
C TYR A 282 -11.55 26.27 -3.41
N ILE A 283 -12.24 26.79 -2.39
CA ILE A 283 -13.30 26.06 -1.69
C ILE A 283 -14.43 25.69 -2.65
N ASP A 284 -14.86 26.62 -3.51
CA ASP A 284 -15.94 26.38 -4.46
C ASP A 284 -15.54 25.30 -5.47
N ALA A 285 -14.31 25.37 -5.98
CA ALA A 285 -13.77 24.34 -6.87
C ALA A 285 -13.69 22.98 -6.19
N LEU A 286 -13.22 22.93 -4.93
CA LEU A 286 -13.15 21.71 -4.12
C LEU A 286 -14.53 21.09 -3.91
N LYS A 287 -15.51 21.87 -3.42
CA LYS A 287 -16.88 21.41 -3.17
C LYS A 287 -17.55 20.93 -4.45
N ARG A 288 -17.41 21.69 -5.56
CA ARG A 288 -17.98 21.31 -6.86
C ARG A 288 -17.40 19.99 -7.36
N ASN A 289 -16.09 19.81 -7.30
CA ASN A 289 -15.45 18.56 -7.71
C ASN A 289 -15.82 17.39 -6.77
N ALA A 290 -15.92 17.62 -5.46
CA ALA A 290 -16.33 16.60 -4.49
C ALA A 290 -17.77 16.13 -4.71
N ALA A 291 -18.69 17.05 -5.03
CA ALA A 291 -20.06 16.71 -5.41
C ALA A 291 -20.12 15.84 -6.67
N VAL A 292 -19.33 16.17 -7.70
CA VAL A 292 -19.23 15.35 -8.93
C VAL A 292 -18.67 13.96 -8.64
N VAL A 293 -17.63 13.87 -7.79
CA VAL A 293 -17.06 12.60 -7.35
C VAL A 293 -18.07 11.77 -6.57
N SER A 294 -18.82 12.39 -5.66
CA SER A 294 -19.85 11.73 -4.85
C SER A 294 -20.99 11.16 -5.72
N ALA A 295 -21.38 11.89 -6.76
CA ALA A 295 -22.43 11.47 -7.70
C ALA A 295 -21.98 10.43 -8.74
N TYR A 296 -20.69 10.10 -8.81
CA TYR A 296 -20.17 9.12 -9.77
C TYR A 296 -20.38 7.69 -9.27
N HIS A 297 -21.06 6.86 -10.07
CA HIS A 297 -21.39 5.46 -9.73
C HIS A 297 -20.66 4.44 -10.63
N GLY A 298 -19.61 4.84 -11.34
CA GLY A 298 -18.84 3.89 -12.14
C GLY A 298 -17.93 3.01 -11.28
N ASP A 299 -17.64 1.81 -11.77
CA ASP A 299 -16.79 0.80 -11.12
C ASP A 299 -15.29 1.19 -11.06
N GLU A 300 -14.94 2.30 -11.70
CA GLU A 300 -13.55 2.72 -11.84
C GLU A 300 -13.09 3.58 -10.67
N VAL A 301 -12.03 3.12 -10.02
CA VAL A 301 -11.50 3.73 -8.81
C VAL A 301 -10.39 4.71 -9.17
N PHE A 302 -10.56 5.95 -8.73
CA PHE A 302 -9.56 6.99 -8.88
C PHE A 302 -9.03 7.46 -7.52
N LEU A 303 -7.75 7.29 -7.26
CA LEU A 303 -7.06 7.78 -6.06
C LEU A 303 -7.22 9.29 -5.88
N GLU A 304 -7.12 10.07 -6.96
CA GLU A 304 -7.34 11.51 -6.94
C GLU A 304 -8.76 11.90 -6.47
N ASN A 305 -9.76 11.06 -6.77
CA ASN A 305 -11.13 11.27 -6.28
C ASN A 305 -11.19 11.05 -4.76
N LYS A 306 -10.58 9.96 -4.27
CA LYS A 306 -10.53 9.64 -2.83
C LYS A 306 -9.81 10.73 -2.03
N ILE A 307 -8.69 11.24 -2.54
CA ILE A 307 -7.96 12.33 -1.88
C ILE A 307 -8.81 13.61 -1.88
N LEU A 308 -9.39 13.98 -3.02
CA LEU A 308 -10.20 15.19 -3.15
C LEU A 308 -11.42 15.17 -2.23
N ILE A 309 -12.17 14.05 -2.19
CA ILE A 309 -13.34 13.94 -1.31
C ILE A 309 -12.92 13.93 0.16
N SER A 310 -11.79 13.30 0.51
CA SER A 310 -11.26 13.33 1.89
C SER A 310 -10.86 14.74 2.33
N MET A 311 -10.33 15.56 1.42
CA MET A 311 -10.05 16.97 1.67
C MET A 311 -11.34 17.77 1.87
N ALA A 312 -12.36 17.54 1.04
CA ALA A 312 -13.66 18.19 1.16
C ALA A 312 -14.37 17.83 2.47
N ILE A 313 -14.44 16.54 2.84
CA ILE A 313 -15.02 16.05 4.09
C ILE A 313 -14.39 16.77 5.30
N ARG A 314 -13.06 16.82 5.36
CA ARG A 314 -12.35 17.49 6.47
C ARG A 314 -12.69 18.97 6.55
N LEU A 315 -12.62 19.68 5.41
CA LEU A 315 -12.87 21.11 5.40
C LEU A 315 -14.32 21.43 5.79
N GLU A 316 -15.30 20.69 5.29
CA GLU A 316 -16.71 20.83 5.69
C GLU A 316 -16.92 20.54 7.18
N THR A 317 -16.25 19.51 7.70
CA THR A 317 -16.30 19.17 9.13
C THR A 317 -15.70 20.30 9.98
N GLU A 318 -14.57 20.87 9.56
CA GLU A 318 -13.95 22.00 10.27
C GLU A 318 -14.83 23.25 10.22
N MET A 319 -15.47 23.56 9.09
CA MET A 319 -16.45 24.66 9.00
C MET A 319 -17.64 24.44 9.96
N PHE A 320 -18.16 23.22 10.04
CA PHE A 320 -19.21 22.88 11.01
C PHE A 320 -18.72 23.03 12.47
N LEU A 321 -17.55 22.46 12.79
CA LEU A 321 -16.97 22.54 14.13
C LEU A 321 -16.68 23.99 14.55
N GLU A 322 -16.16 24.82 13.65
CA GLU A 322 -15.97 26.25 13.88
C GLU A 322 -17.29 26.92 14.28
N SER A 323 -18.39 26.65 13.54
CA SER A 323 -19.71 27.22 13.85
C SER A 323 -20.22 26.82 15.24
N VAL A 324 -20.07 25.54 15.62
CA VAL A 324 -20.47 25.01 16.92
C VAL A 324 -19.65 25.66 18.04
N LEU A 325 -18.34 25.76 17.85
CA LEU A 325 -17.43 26.33 18.83
C LEU A 325 -17.66 27.83 19.02
N LEU A 326 -17.86 28.58 17.92
CA LEU A 326 -18.22 30.01 17.97
C LEU A 326 -19.53 30.24 18.73
N ALA A 327 -20.57 29.45 18.45
CA ALA A 327 -21.87 29.54 19.13
C ALA A 327 -21.75 29.28 20.65
N ASN A 328 -20.72 28.54 21.08
CA ASN A 328 -20.44 28.23 22.47
C ASN A 328 -19.31 29.09 23.07
N GLY A 329 -18.98 30.22 22.45
CA GLY A 329 -18.09 31.25 23.02
C GLY A 329 -16.59 30.98 22.88
N HIS A 330 -16.18 30.00 22.07
CA HIS A 330 -14.77 29.80 21.75
C HIS A 330 -14.32 30.81 20.68
N THR A 331 -13.16 31.43 20.89
CA THR A 331 -12.61 32.46 19.98
C THR A 331 -11.20 32.15 19.49
N ASN A 332 -10.56 31.10 20.01
CA ASN A 332 -9.22 30.67 19.60
C ASN A 332 -9.32 29.33 18.86
N PHE A 333 -8.89 29.34 17.60
CA PHE A 333 -8.94 28.21 16.68
C PHE A 333 -7.55 27.74 16.26
N GLU A 334 -6.49 28.35 16.81
CA GLU A 334 -5.11 27.93 16.53
C GLU A 334 -4.88 26.49 17.01
N SER A 335 -4.37 25.67 16.11
CA SER A 335 -4.00 24.28 16.36
C SER A 335 -2.56 24.06 15.91
N THR A 336 -1.77 23.41 16.77
CA THR A 336 -0.34 23.12 16.55
C THR A 336 -0.08 21.66 16.19
N SER A 337 -1.12 20.83 16.09
CA SER A 337 -1.03 19.40 15.84
C SER A 337 -2.14 18.94 14.88
N VAL A 338 -3.10 18.15 15.36
CA VAL A 338 -4.11 17.45 14.54
C VAL A 338 -5.44 18.21 14.63
N GLN A 339 -5.62 19.24 13.78
CA GLN A 339 -6.65 20.29 13.92
C GLN A 339 -8.08 19.73 13.96
N THR A 340 -8.45 18.88 13.01
CA THR A 340 -9.79 18.29 12.94
C THR A 340 -10.09 17.50 14.22
N ARG A 341 -9.12 16.73 14.73
CA ARG A 341 -9.28 15.95 15.97
C ARG A 341 -9.38 16.84 17.22
N GLU A 342 -8.57 17.88 17.29
CA GLU A 342 -8.58 18.83 18.41
C GLU A 342 -9.93 19.55 18.49
N TRP A 343 -10.41 20.09 17.37
CA TRP A 343 -11.70 20.77 17.31
C TRP A 343 -12.86 19.80 17.58
N SER A 344 -12.78 18.57 17.09
CA SER A 344 -13.76 17.51 17.38
C SER A 344 -13.84 17.21 18.88
N THR A 345 -12.70 17.14 19.55
CA THR A 345 -12.61 16.88 20.99
C THR A 345 -13.18 18.05 21.79
N LEU A 346 -12.86 19.28 21.38
CA LEU A 346 -13.34 20.50 22.02
C LEU A 346 -14.85 20.68 21.86
N ALA A 347 -15.39 20.37 20.66
CA ALA A 347 -16.81 20.50 20.36
C ALA A 347 -17.67 19.38 20.99
N LYS A 348 -17.06 18.25 21.39
CA LYS A 348 -17.74 17.04 21.87
C LYS A 348 -18.87 17.28 22.89
N PRO A 349 -18.77 18.20 23.87
CA PRO A 349 -19.87 18.48 24.81
C PRO A 349 -21.13 19.05 24.14
N TYR A 350 -20.98 19.76 23.02
CA TYR A 350 -22.06 20.50 22.34
C TYR A 350 -22.73 19.72 21.20
N LEU A 351 -22.20 18.55 20.87
CA LEU A 351 -22.68 17.73 19.76
C LEU A 351 -23.75 16.73 20.21
N SER A 352 -24.78 16.57 19.38
CA SER A 352 -25.74 15.46 19.48
C SER A 352 -25.06 14.10 19.25
N PHE A 353 -25.74 13.01 19.61
CA PHE A 353 -25.24 11.66 19.40
C PHE A 353 -24.89 11.39 17.93
N LYS A 354 -25.80 11.74 17.00
CA LYS A 354 -25.58 11.55 15.56
C LYS A 354 -24.41 12.37 15.02
N GLN A 355 -24.27 13.63 15.46
CA GLN A 355 -23.14 14.47 15.06
C GLN A 355 -21.80 13.90 15.55
N LYS A 356 -21.77 13.33 16.76
CA LYS A 356 -20.57 12.64 17.30
C LYS A 356 -20.19 11.44 16.45
N GLU A 357 -21.16 10.59 16.06
CA GLU A 357 -20.89 9.43 15.21
C GLU A 357 -20.29 9.82 13.86
N ILE A 358 -20.83 10.86 13.22
CA ILE A 358 -20.31 11.37 11.94
C ILE A 358 -18.89 11.89 12.13
N ILE A 359 -18.65 12.72 13.15
CA ILE A 359 -17.33 13.31 13.41
C ILE A 359 -16.29 12.26 13.80
N ASP A 360 -16.65 11.25 14.59
CA ASP A 360 -15.77 10.14 14.92
C ASP A 360 -15.42 9.34 13.65
N SER A 361 -16.37 9.17 12.72
CA SER A 361 -16.14 8.55 11.41
C SER A 361 -15.21 9.38 10.52
N VAL A 362 -15.38 10.70 10.48
CA VAL A 362 -14.46 11.62 9.78
C VAL A 362 -13.04 11.48 10.32
N ASN A 363 -12.87 11.53 11.64
CA ASN A 363 -11.55 11.41 12.24
C ASN A 363 -10.89 10.03 12.06
N LEU A 364 -11.68 8.99 11.78
CA LEU A 364 -11.20 7.64 11.52
C LEU A 364 -10.82 7.46 10.04
N MET A 365 -11.66 7.93 9.14
CA MET A 365 -11.56 7.67 7.70
C MET A 365 -10.71 8.69 6.95
N THR A 366 -10.66 9.95 7.40
CA THR A 366 -9.85 10.99 6.73
C THR A 366 -8.71 11.44 7.65
N PRO A 367 -7.69 10.60 7.90
CA PRO A 367 -6.58 10.98 8.76
C PRO A 367 -5.84 12.19 8.16
N GLU A 368 -5.37 13.09 9.02
CA GLU A 368 -4.74 14.36 8.61
C GLU A 368 -3.41 14.18 7.89
N SER A 369 -2.78 13.03 8.14
CA SER A 369 -1.54 12.56 7.57
C SER A 369 -1.69 12.10 6.11
N ILE A 370 -2.08 12.99 5.20
CA ILE A 370 -1.93 12.73 3.76
C ILE A 370 -0.47 13.07 3.38
N HIS A 371 0.47 12.21 3.75
CA HIS A 371 1.91 12.37 3.47
C HIS A 371 2.36 11.54 2.26
N LEU A 372 3.48 11.92 1.66
CA LEU A 372 4.03 11.40 0.40
C LEU A 372 4.65 10.00 0.49
N ASN A 373 4.61 9.34 1.65
CA ASN A 373 5.14 7.99 1.78
C ASN A 373 4.07 6.97 1.36
N SER A 374 4.46 5.99 0.55
CA SER A 374 3.58 4.91 0.07
C SER A 374 2.85 4.18 1.20
N PHE A 375 3.46 4.15 2.38
CA PHE A 375 2.91 3.62 3.64
C PHE A 375 1.72 4.40 4.21
N MET A 376 1.46 5.64 3.77
CA MET A 376 0.48 6.55 4.41
C MET A 376 -0.72 6.91 3.53
N TYR A 377 -0.65 6.67 2.21
CA TYR A 377 -1.86 6.63 1.37
C TYR A 377 -2.58 5.28 1.44
N GLU A 378 -1.92 4.24 1.96
CA GLU A 378 -2.47 2.88 2.12
C GLU A 378 -3.86 2.89 2.77
N PRO A 379 -4.12 3.63 3.88
CA PRO A 379 -5.47 3.69 4.46
C PRO A 379 -6.53 4.28 3.49
N ILE A 380 -6.19 5.29 2.70
CA ILE A 380 -7.11 5.91 1.73
C ILE A 380 -7.29 5.01 0.50
N ILE A 381 -6.23 4.32 0.08
CA ILE A 381 -6.27 3.35 -1.01
C ILE A 381 -7.17 2.17 -0.61
N ASP A 382 -7.04 1.68 0.63
CA ASP A 382 -7.71 0.49 1.15
C ASP A 382 -9.19 0.70 1.47
N MET A 383 -9.60 1.93 1.81
CA MET A 383 -11.02 2.22 2.01
C MET A 383 -11.80 2.14 0.69
N SER A 384 -12.94 1.45 0.68
CA SER A 384 -13.87 1.49 -0.47
C SER A 384 -14.32 2.92 -0.79
N ASP A 385 -14.41 3.22 -2.09
CA ASP A 385 -14.81 4.55 -2.59
C ASP A 385 -16.20 4.97 -2.09
N TRP A 386 -17.16 4.03 -2.01
CA TRP A 386 -18.52 4.32 -1.55
C TRP A 386 -18.58 4.76 -0.09
N MET A 387 -17.71 4.25 0.80
CA MET A 387 -17.70 4.63 2.21
C MET A 387 -17.36 6.13 2.36
N LEU A 388 -16.42 6.63 1.55
CA LEU A 388 -16.08 8.06 1.52
C LEU A 388 -17.23 8.91 0.96
N LYS A 389 -17.98 8.41 -0.02
CA LYS A 389 -19.15 9.12 -0.59
C LYS A 389 -20.30 9.23 0.40
N VAL A 390 -20.58 8.13 1.13
CA VAL A 390 -21.56 8.11 2.22
C VAL A 390 -21.15 9.10 3.31
N LEU A 391 -19.90 9.01 3.78
CA LEU A 391 -19.38 9.93 4.79
C LEU A 391 -19.47 11.39 4.34
N TYR A 392 -19.13 11.70 3.09
CA TYR A 392 -19.29 13.06 2.55
C TYR A 392 -20.74 13.53 2.57
N THR A 393 -21.68 12.68 2.20
CA THR A 393 -23.12 12.99 2.24
C THR A 393 -23.60 13.24 3.68
N ASP A 394 -23.15 12.41 4.62
CA ASP A 394 -23.45 12.59 6.05
C ASP A 394 -22.84 13.87 6.62
N THR A 395 -21.61 14.22 6.23
CA THR A 395 -20.96 15.47 6.62
C THR A 395 -21.73 16.68 6.08
N LEU A 396 -22.20 16.65 4.83
CA LEU A 396 -23.00 17.73 4.27
C LEU A 396 -24.38 17.88 4.95
N ALA A 397 -24.88 16.81 5.58
CA ALA A 397 -26.13 16.84 6.35
C ALA A 397 -25.96 17.44 7.76
N LEU A 398 -24.74 17.75 8.19
CA LEU A 398 -24.50 18.47 9.45
C LEU A 398 -25.04 19.91 9.33
N PRO A 399 -25.88 20.37 10.27
CA PRO A 399 -26.47 21.70 10.18
C PRO A 399 -25.40 22.77 10.39
N THR A 400 -25.22 23.66 9.42
CA THR A 400 -24.30 24.81 9.50
C THR A 400 -24.81 25.93 10.42
N HIS A 401 -26.00 25.78 10.99
CA HIS A 401 -26.58 26.69 11.97
C HIS A 401 -27.00 25.88 13.20
N VAL A 402 -26.32 26.11 14.33
CA VAL A 402 -26.73 25.67 15.67
C VAL A 402 -27.20 26.86 16.46
#